data_AF-X1DHD3-F1
#
_entry.id   AF-X1DHD3-F1
#
_cell.length_a   1.000
_cell.length_b   1.000
_cell.length_c   1.000
_cell.angle_alpha   90.00
_cell.angle_beta   90.00
_cell.angle_gamma   90.00
#
_symmetry.space_group_name_H-M   'P 1'
#
loop_
_entity.id
_entity.type
_entity.pdbx_description
1 polymer ?
#
loop_
_entity_poly.entity_id
_entity_poly.type
_entity_poly.pdbx_seq_one_letter_code
_entity_poly.pdbx_strand_id
1 'polypeptide(L)'
;GITGYCAGWSLSKLLYEGFNGVPGIIESKPAKHLDTALLQMVNFIGTLQNEWAGAQAFNSIDTYLAPFIRKDELSYKDVKQAIQKFVFNVNIASRWGGQSPFTNLTFDWTVPRDLAHKPVVWGGKLLEETYSEYQKEMDSINKAFIEVLIEGDMRGRPFTFPIPTYNLTRDFNWDSQNAKFLFEMTAKYGLGYFSNFINSDLNPSDVRSMCCRLRLNLRQLDRNVTGGLFGSGDSTGSVGVVTINMPRIAYLSKNKSEFLERLGYLMGLAKSSLETKREIVEKT
;
A
#
# COMPACT_ATOMS: atom_id res chain seq x y z
N GLY A 1 11.60 15.85 12.12
CA GLY A 1 10.96 15.86 13.45
C GLY A 1 10.89 14.44 14.00
N ILE A 2 10.40 14.27 15.23
CA ILE A 2 9.97 12.94 15.71
C ILE A 2 8.65 12.65 15.01
N THR A 3 8.62 11.60 14.18
CA THR A 3 7.42 11.18 13.46
C THR A 3 7.25 9.66 13.46
N GLY A 4 6.07 9.18 13.08
CA GLY A 4 5.79 7.79 12.80
C GLY A 4 6.71 7.21 11.72
N TYR A 5 6.79 5.87 11.68
CA TYR A 5 7.68 5.17 10.76
C TYR A 5 7.01 4.98 9.39
N CYS A 6 6.08 4.03 9.27
CA CYS A 6 5.42 3.73 8.00
C CYS A 6 3.91 3.68 8.19
N ALA A 7 3.15 3.91 7.12
CA ALA A 7 1.70 3.93 7.15
C ALA A 7 1.09 3.38 5.85
N GLY A 8 0.04 2.58 6.00
CA GLY A 8 -0.95 2.37 4.94
C GLY A 8 -2.02 3.43 5.02
N TRP A 9 -2.57 3.77 3.86
CA TRP A 9 -3.60 4.78 3.70
C TRP A 9 -4.82 4.21 2.98
N SER A 10 -6.00 4.67 3.39
CA SER A 10 -7.25 4.31 2.72
C SER A 10 -7.40 5.08 1.41
N LEU A 11 -7.21 4.40 0.28
CA LEU A 11 -7.49 4.97 -1.04
C LEU A 11 -8.99 5.32 -1.16
N SER A 12 -9.87 4.46 -0.64
CA SER A 12 -11.31 4.74 -0.60
C SER A 12 -11.65 6.07 0.07
N LYS A 13 -10.95 6.41 1.18
CA LYS A 13 -11.13 7.68 1.87
C LYS A 13 -10.64 8.85 1.02
N LEU A 14 -9.46 8.74 0.41
CA LEU A 14 -8.95 9.77 -0.51
C LEU A 14 -9.90 10.01 -1.69
N LEU A 15 -10.49 8.94 -2.26
CA LEU A 15 -11.46 9.05 -3.36
C LEU A 15 -12.81 9.63 -2.91
N TYR A 16 -13.18 9.48 -1.64
CA TYR A 16 -14.44 10.00 -1.09
C TYR A 16 -14.34 11.45 -0.63
N GLU A 17 -13.23 11.81 0.04
CA GLU A 17 -13.05 13.12 0.67
C GLU A 17 -12.26 14.09 -0.22
N GLY A 18 -11.46 13.56 -1.15
CA GLY A 18 -10.46 14.32 -1.89
C GLY A 18 -9.18 14.51 -1.05
N PHE A 19 -8.23 15.27 -1.58
CA PHE A 19 -7.00 15.57 -0.84
C PHE A 19 -7.21 16.83 0.03
N ASN A 20 -7.50 16.61 1.31
CA ASN A 20 -7.89 17.65 2.27
C ASN A 20 -7.32 17.37 3.67
N GLY A 21 -7.72 18.17 4.66
CA GLY A 21 -7.58 17.82 6.08
C GLY A 21 -6.65 18.70 6.90
N VAL A 22 -6.08 19.76 6.29
CA VAL A 22 -5.22 20.73 6.98
C VAL A 22 -5.83 22.13 6.89
N PRO A 23 -6.36 22.69 7.99
CA PRO A 23 -6.99 24.00 8.00
C PRO A 23 -6.08 25.09 7.43
N GLY A 24 -6.62 25.91 6.53
CA GLY A 24 -5.89 27.03 5.93
C GLY A 24 -4.91 26.65 4.81
N ILE A 25 -4.81 25.37 4.45
CA ILE A 25 -4.04 24.89 3.31
C ILE A 25 -4.97 24.59 2.13
N ILE A 26 -4.43 24.67 0.91
CA ILE A 26 -5.18 24.38 -0.32
C ILE A 26 -5.61 22.90 -0.34
N GLU A 27 -6.88 22.67 -0.68
CA GLU A 27 -7.49 21.34 -0.74
C GLU A 27 -8.02 21.02 -2.14
N SER A 28 -8.12 19.73 -2.47
CA SER A 28 -8.66 19.24 -3.75
C SER A 28 -9.95 18.46 -3.52
N LYS A 29 -10.98 18.75 -4.32
CA LYS A 29 -12.22 17.97 -4.33
C LYS A 29 -11.96 16.51 -4.75
N PRO A 30 -12.84 15.57 -4.36
CA PRO A 30 -12.79 14.19 -4.81
C PRO A 30 -12.66 14.05 -6.34
N ALA A 31 -11.80 13.13 -6.78
CA ALA A 31 -11.54 12.88 -8.19
C ALA A 31 -12.78 12.28 -8.90
N LYS A 32 -13.02 12.72 -10.15
CA LYS A 32 -14.03 12.15 -11.06
C LYS A 32 -13.44 11.40 -12.26
N HIS A 33 -12.16 11.62 -12.53
CA HIS A 33 -11.43 11.04 -13.65
C HIS A 33 -10.20 10.26 -13.16
N LEU A 34 -9.82 9.20 -13.88
CA LEU A 34 -8.71 8.33 -13.49
C LEU A 34 -7.39 9.10 -13.32
N ASP A 35 -7.11 10.02 -14.24
CA ASP A 35 -5.87 10.81 -14.22
C ASP A 35 -5.78 11.73 -12.99
N THR A 36 -6.92 12.28 -12.57
CA THR A 36 -7.06 13.13 -11.39
C THR A 36 -6.92 12.31 -10.11
N ALA A 37 -7.49 11.10 -10.06
CA ALA A 37 -7.34 10.19 -8.94
C ALA A 37 -5.87 9.79 -8.74
N LEU A 38 -5.19 9.39 -9.83
CA LEU A 38 -3.76 9.06 -9.80
C LEU A 38 -2.89 10.26 -9.43
N LEU A 39 -3.21 11.46 -9.91
CA LEU A 39 -2.49 12.68 -9.52
C LEU A 39 -2.66 12.99 -8.03
N GLN A 40 -3.88 12.84 -7.49
CA GLN A 40 -4.12 13.00 -6.06
C GLN A 40 -3.36 11.97 -5.24
N MET A 41 -3.29 10.70 -5.67
CA MET A 41 -2.45 9.69 -5.03
C MET A 41 -0.97 10.10 -4.99
N VAL A 42 -0.43 10.60 -6.10
CA VAL A 42 0.97 11.08 -6.17
C VAL A 42 1.20 12.24 -5.20
N ASN A 43 0.31 13.24 -5.21
CA ASN A 43 0.41 14.38 -4.32
C ASN A 43 0.32 13.97 -2.84
N PHE A 44 -0.62 13.09 -2.53
CA PHE A 44 -0.83 12.56 -1.19
C PHE A 44 0.42 11.83 -0.67
N ILE A 45 0.95 10.90 -1.46
CA ILE A 45 2.19 10.17 -1.14
C ILE A 45 3.35 11.13 -0.92
N GLY A 46 3.54 12.07 -1.83
CA GLY A 46 4.69 12.95 -1.78
C GLY A 46 4.63 13.99 -0.67
N THR A 47 3.44 14.46 -0.30
CA THR A 47 3.26 15.26 0.91
C THR A 47 3.60 14.43 2.15
N LEU A 48 3.01 13.24 2.28
CA LEU A 48 3.18 12.43 3.50
C LEU A 48 4.56 11.82 3.67
N GLN A 49 5.34 11.67 2.59
CA GLN A 49 6.76 11.31 2.72
C GLN A 49 7.53 12.31 3.60
N ASN A 50 7.21 13.60 3.56
CA ASN A 50 7.89 14.57 4.42
C ASN A 50 7.46 14.46 5.89
N GLU A 51 6.30 13.84 6.13
CA GLU A 51 5.72 13.67 7.45
C GLU A 51 5.98 12.29 8.05
N TRP A 52 6.52 11.31 7.31
CA TRP A 52 6.75 9.95 7.78
C TRP A 52 8.15 9.45 7.41
N ALA A 53 8.78 8.66 8.28
CA ALA A 53 10.17 8.24 8.08
C ALA A 53 10.35 7.02 7.14
N GLY A 54 9.27 6.41 6.67
CA GLY A 54 9.26 5.12 5.98
C GLY A 54 8.17 5.02 4.92
N ALA A 55 7.86 3.78 4.51
CA ALA A 55 7.01 3.58 3.36
C ALA A 55 5.57 4.07 3.55
N GLN A 56 5.00 4.55 2.44
CA GLN A 56 3.61 4.93 2.30
C GLN A 56 2.93 3.91 1.38
N ALA A 57 1.81 3.34 1.82
CA ALA A 57 1.15 2.27 1.08
C ALA A 57 -0.32 2.59 0.75
N PHE A 58 -0.76 2.17 -0.43
CA PHE A 58 -2.19 2.04 -0.75
C PHE A 58 -2.50 0.57 -1.05
N ASN A 59 -3.65 0.11 -0.55
CA ASN A 59 -4.14 -1.24 -0.83
C ASN A 59 -5.29 -1.22 -1.84
N SER A 60 -5.51 -2.37 -2.48
CA SER A 60 -6.67 -2.61 -3.36
C SER A 60 -6.79 -1.60 -4.48
N ILE A 61 -5.65 -1.16 -5.05
CA ILE A 61 -5.67 -0.04 -6.01
C ILE A 61 -6.33 -0.39 -7.33
N ASP A 62 -6.18 -1.64 -7.79
CA ASP A 62 -6.88 -2.16 -8.96
C ASP A 62 -8.38 -2.18 -8.73
N THR A 63 -8.84 -2.64 -7.56
CA THR A 63 -10.26 -2.64 -7.20
C THR A 63 -10.83 -1.22 -7.12
N TYR A 64 -10.17 -0.32 -6.39
CA TYR A 64 -10.69 1.04 -6.13
C TYR A 64 -10.63 1.96 -7.36
N LEU A 65 -9.66 1.77 -8.26
CA LEU A 65 -9.53 2.60 -9.46
C LEU A 65 -10.30 2.03 -10.65
N ALA A 66 -10.68 0.74 -10.63
CA ALA A 66 -11.41 0.10 -11.72
C ALA A 66 -12.67 0.86 -12.18
N PRO A 67 -13.51 1.43 -11.29
CA PRO A 67 -14.68 2.21 -11.71
C PRO A 67 -14.35 3.40 -12.61
N PHE A 68 -13.21 4.06 -12.41
CA PHE A 68 -12.84 5.22 -13.22
C PHE A 68 -12.64 4.85 -14.70
N ILE A 69 -12.19 3.63 -15.00
CA ILE A 69 -12.03 3.15 -16.38
C ILE A 69 -13.39 3.09 -17.08
N ARG A 70 -14.39 2.52 -16.41
CA ARG A 70 -15.74 2.40 -16.97
C ARG A 70 -16.43 3.75 -17.09
N LYS A 71 -16.31 4.61 -16.07
CA LYS A 71 -16.99 5.92 -16.03
C LYS A 71 -16.41 6.91 -17.04
N ASP A 72 -15.11 6.86 -17.29
CA ASP A 72 -14.44 7.69 -18.28
C ASP A 72 -14.43 7.04 -19.69
N GLU A 73 -15.02 5.85 -19.86
CA GLU A 73 -15.02 5.07 -21.11
C GLU A 73 -13.61 4.88 -21.71
N LEU A 74 -12.63 4.63 -20.85
CA LEU A 74 -11.21 4.64 -21.25
C LEU A 74 -10.85 3.43 -22.11
N SER A 75 -10.13 3.68 -23.19
CA SER A 75 -9.46 2.63 -23.93
C SER A 75 -8.26 2.09 -23.14
N TYR A 76 -7.79 0.88 -23.46
CA TYR A 76 -6.57 0.34 -22.86
C TYR A 76 -5.37 1.29 -23.03
N LYS A 77 -5.29 2.02 -24.15
CA LYS A 77 -4.22 2.99 -24.40
C LYS A 77 -4.28 4.13 -23.39
N ASP A 78 -5.47 4.61 -23.06
CA ASP A 78 -5.66 5.70 -22.09
C ASP A 78 -5.31 5.23 -20.68
N VAL A 79 -5.74 4.02 -20.31
CA VAL A 79 -5.37 3.39 -19.02
C VAL A 79 -3.86 3.25 -18.90
N LYS A 80 -3.19 2.68 -19.92
CA LYS A 80 -1.73 2.53 -19.94
C LYS A 80 -1.01 3.88 -19.84
N GLN A 81 -1.49 4.89 -20.56
CA GLN A 81 -0.91 6.24 -20.49
C GLN A 81 -1.06 6.87 -19.10
N ALA A 82 -2.22 6.70 -18.47
CA ALA A 82 -2.48 7.21 -17.12
C ALA A 82 -1.59 6.53 -16.08
N ILE A 83 -1.46 5.20 -16.16
CA ILE A 83 -0.57 4.42 -15.29
C ILE A 83 0.91 4.76 -15.52
N GLN A 84 1.33 4.93 -16.78
CA GLN A 84 2.69 5.38 -17.10
C GLN A 84 3.00 6.74 -16.46
N LYS A 85 2.09 7.71 -16.61
CA LYS A 85 2.22 9.03 -15.96
C LYS A 85 2.37 8.88 -14.44
N PHE A 86 1.56 8.03 -13.82
CA PHE A 86 1.62 7.76 -12.39
C PHE A 86 2.99 7.19 -11.97
N VAL A 87 3.44 6.09 -12.59
CA VAL A 87 4.73 5.45 -12.28
C VAL A 87 5.88 6.44 -12.44
N PHE A 88 5.91 7.20 -13.54
CA PHE A 88 6.99 8.16 -13.78
C PHE A 88 7.02 9.22 -12.68
N ASN A 89 5.87 9.77 -12.32
CA ASN A 89 5.80 10.83 -11.32
C ASN A 89 6.19 10.37 -9.90
N VAL A 90 5.94 9.11 -9.55
CA VAL A 90 6.40 8.55 -8.27
C VAL A 90 7.92 8.34 -8.24
N ASN A 91 8.59 8.19 -9.39
CA ASN A 91 10.03 7.93 -9.45
C ASN A 91 10.91 9.18 -9.62
N ILE A 92 10.35 10.39 -9.76
CA ILE A 92 11.15 11.62 -9.87
C ILE A 92 11.48 12.19 -8.48
N ALA A 93 12.73 12.00 -8.06
CA ALA A 93 13.23 12.38 -6.73
C ALA A 93 13.20 13.90 -6.44
N SER A 94 13.41 14.75 -7.45
CA SER A 94 13.49 16.21 -7.26
C SER A 94 12.17 16.83 -6.81
N ARG A 95 11.04 16.16 -7.07
CA ARG A 95 9.71 16.62 -6.66
C ARG A 95 9.54 16.64 -5.14
N TRP A 96 10.37 15.89 -4.39
CA TRP A 96 10.16 15.61 -2.97
C TRP A 96 11.39 15.86 -2.09
N GLY A 97 12.32 16.70 -2.56
CA GLY A 97 13.44 17.13 -1.71
C GLY A 97 14.61 16.15 -1.57
N GLY A 98 14.73 15.13 -2.42
CA GLY A 98 16.01 14.40 -2.59
C GLY A 98 15.93 12.93 -2.96
N GLN A 99 14.90 12.20 -2.52
CA GLN A 99 14.68 10.80 -2.88
C GLN A 99 13.24 10.57 -3.32
N SER A 100 13.05 9.63 -4.24
CA SER A 100 11.72 9.21 -4.69
C SER A 100 10.94 8.55 -3.55
N PRO A 101 9.60 8.69 -3.51
CA PRO A 101 8.88 8.20 -2.36
C PRO A 101 8.88 6.70 -2.19
N PHE A 102 9.21 6.24 -0.97
CA PHE A 102 9.14 4.82 -0.67
C PHE A 102 7.66 4.41 -0.68
N THR A 103 7.24 3.76 -1.75
CA THR A 103 5.83 3.45 -2.00
C THR A 103 5.61 1.99 -2.25
N ASN A 104 4.53 1.46 -1.68
CA ASN A 104 4.06 0.10 -1.92
C ASN A 104 2.59 0.13 -2.35
N LEU A 105 2.24 -0.62 -3.40
CA LEU A 105 0.86 -0.75 -3.85
C LEU A 105 0.44 -2.21 -3.80
N THR A 106 -0.69 -2.48 -3.15
CA THR A 106 -1.28 -3.83 -3.15
C THR A 106 -2.36 -3.93 -4.22
N PHE A 107 -2.29 -5.02 -4.97
CA PHE A 107 -3.23 -5.40 -6.03
C PHE A 107 -3.98 -6.65 -5.58
N ASP A 108 -5.31 -6.60 -5.64
CA ASP A 108 -6.16 -7.72 -5.25
C ASP A 108 -6.17 -8.83 -6.30
N TRP A 109 -5.86 -8.49 -7.56
CA TRP A 109 -5.87 -9.37 -8.74
C TRP A 109 -7.27 -9.83 -9.15
N THR A 110 -8.03 -10.34 -8.20
CA THR A 110 -9.46 -10.69 -8.32
C THR A 110 -10.27 -9.83 -7.38
N VAL A 111 -11.49 -9.45 -7.75
CA VAL A 111 -12.37 -8.65 -6.86
C VAL A 111 -12.46 -9.34 -5.49
N PRO A 112 -11.97 -8.71 -4.41
CA PRO A 112 -11.89 -9.37 -3.12
C PRO A 112 -13.26 -9.39 -2.45
N ARG A 113 -13.57 -10.46 -1.72
CA ARG A 113 -14.91 -10.72 -1.15
C ARG A 113 -15.39 -9.60 -0.22
N ASP A 114 -14.49 -8.97 0.52
CA ASP A 114 -14.80 -7.87 1.44
C ASP A 114 -15.10 -6.55 0.72
N LEU A 115 -14.71 -6.39 -0.55
CA LEU A 115 -15.06 -5.21 -1.36
C LEU A 115 -16.16 -5.49 -2.38
N ALA A 116 -16.38 -6.75 -2.77
CA ALA A 116 -17.30 -7.14 -3.84
C ALA A 116 -18.70 -6.50 -3.72
N HIS A 117 -19.27 -6.48 -2.51
CA HIS A 117 -20.61 -5.93 -2.25
C HIS A 117 -20.60 -4.50 -1.70
N LYS A 118 -19.43 -3.87 -1.57
CA LYS A 118 -19.36 -2.47 -1.14
C LYS A 118 -19.73 -1.55 -2.29
N PRO A 119 -20.41 -0.42 -2.00
CA PRO A 119 -20.73 0.58 -3.01
C PRO A 119 -19.46 1.20 -3.58
N VAL A 120 -19.48 1.45 -4.89
CA VAL A 120 -18.40 2.16 -5.58
C VAL A 120 -18.26 3.59 -5.05
N VAL A 121 -17.02 4.02 -4.84
CA VAL A 121 -16.69 5.41 -4.50
C VAL A 121 -16.29 6.14 -5.77
N TRP A 122 -17.05 7.18 -6.13
CA TRP A 122 -16.74 8.00 -7.31
C TRP A 122 -17.17 9.45 -7.11
N GLY A 123 -16.27 10.40 -7.40
CA GLY A 123 -16.58 11.83 -7.31
C GLY A 123 -17.05 12.30 -5.92
N GLY A 124 -16.59 11.63 -4.85
CA GLY A 124 -16.98 11.92 -3.48
C GLY A 124 -18.32 11.36 -3.04
N LYS A 125 -18.85 10.37 -3.76
CA LYS A 125 -20.16 9.75 -3.48
C LYS A 125 -20.05 8.24 -3.49
N LEU A 126 -20.94 7.61 -2.71
CA LEU A 126 -21.22 6.19 -2.81
C LEU A 126 -22.28 6.00 -3.91
N LEU A 127 -22.01 5.12 -4.85
CA LEU A 127 -22.94 4.74 -5.92
C LEU A 127 -23.71 3.46 -5.53
N GLU A 128 -24.82 3.18 -6.20
CA GLU A 128 -25.60 1.94 -5.99
C GLU A 128 -24.89 0.70 -6.54
N GLU A 129 -24.06 0.88 -7.58
CA GLU A 129 -23.24 -0.19 -8.14
C GLU A 129 -22.13 -0.61 -7.16
N THR A 130 -21.69 -1.87 -7.30
CA THR A 130 -20.70 -2.48 -6.39
C THR A 130 -19.44 -2.91 -7.14
N TYR A 131 -18.35 -3.16 -6.42
CA TYR A 131 -17.08 -3.59 -7.04
C TYR A 131 -17.13 -4.98 -7.69
N SER A 132 -18.15 -5.80 -7.38
CA SER A 132 -18.30 -7.17 -7.92
C SER A 132 -18.26 -7.27 -9.45
N GLU A 133 -18.64 -6.21 -10.16
CA GLU A 133 -18.75 -6.21 -11.62
C GLU A 133 -17.50 -5.66 -12.34
N TYR A 134 -16.41 -5.35 -11.62
CA TYR A 134 -15.28 -4.57 -12.15
C TYR A 134 -14.01 -5.37 -12.49
N GLN A 135 -14.09 -6.70 -12.58
CA GLN A 135 -12.93 -7.55 -12.87
C GLN A 135 -12.21 -7.18 -14.18
N LYS A 136 -12.95 -6.83 -15.25
CA LYS A 136 -12.35 -6.48 -16.55
C LYS A 136 -11.50 -5.21 -16.46
N GLU A 137 -11.98 -4.22 -15.72
CA GLU A 137 -11.27 -2.98 -15.48
C GLU A 137 -10.05 -3.20 -14.57
N MET A 138 -10.16 -4.06 -13.54
CA MET A 138 -9.02 -4.50 -12.74
C MET A 138 -7.95 -5.18 -13.60
N ASP A 139 -8.34 -6.07 -14.51
CA ASP A 139 -7.42 -6.75 -15.43
C ASP A 139 -6.68 -5.74 -16.33
N SER A 140 -7.37 -4.69 -16.78
CA SER A 140 -6.80 -3.59 -17.57
C SER A 140 -5.73 -2.82 -16.79
N ILE A 141 -6.01 -2.47 -15.52
CA ILE A 141 -5.06 -1.79 -14.63
C ILE A 141 -3.83 -2.67 -14.38
N ASN A 142 -4.05 -3.93 -14.01
CA ASN A 142 -2.97 -4.88 -13.73
C ASN A 142 -2.05 -5.04 -14.95
N LYS A 143 -2.63 -5.24 -16.14
CA LYS A 143 -1.88 -5.34 -17.40
C LYS A 143 -1.08 -4.07 -17.69
N ALA A 144 -1.73 -2.90 -17.64
CA ALA A 144 -1.09 -1.62 -17.89
C ALA A 144 0.09 -1.36 -16.94
N PHE A 145 -0.10 -1.64 -15.64
CA PHE A 145 0.92 -1.45 -14.62
C PHE A 145 2.12 -2.37 -14.82
N ILE A 146 1.88 -3.66 -15.08
CA ILE A 146 2.93 -4.65 -15.33
C ILE A 146 3.72 -4.29 -16.60
N GLU A 147 3.03 -3.95 -17.71
CA GLU A 147 3.70 -3.59 -18.96
C GLU A 147 4.62 -2.37 -18.78
N VAL A 148 4.17 -1.33 -18.07
CA VAL A 148 5.00 -0.14 -17.76
C VAL A 148 6.24 -0.52 -16.95
N LEU A 149 6.12 -1.45 -15.99
CA LEU A 149 7.26 -1.92 -15.22
C LEU A 149 8.22 -2.80 -16.03
N ILE A 150 7.71 -3.62 -16.96
CA ILE A 150 8.53 -4.44 -17.88
C ILE A 150 9.32 -3.56 -18.85
N GLU A 151 8.67 -2.52 -19.40
CA GLU A 151 9.29 -1.54 -20.29
C GLU A 151 10.46 -0.84 -19.61
N GLY A 152 10.29 -0.48 -18.33
CA GLY A 152 11.31 0.20 -17.54
C GLY A 152 11.50 1.65 -17.95
N ASP A 153 12.58 2.26 -17.47
CA ASP A 153 12.90 3.65 -17.80
C ASP A 153 13.41 3.82 -19.24
N MET A 154 13.84 5.03 -19.61
CA MET A 154 14.35 5.31 -20.96
C MET A 154 15.54 4.43 -21.43
N ARG A 155 16.19 3.72 -20.50
CA ARG A 155 17.30 2.79 -20.76
C ARG A 155 16.91 1.33 -20.46
N GLY A 156 15.64 1.04 -20.24
CA GLY A 156 15.14 -0.28 -19.86
C GLY A 156 15.59 -0.72 -18.47
N ARG A 157 15.87 0.22 -17.55
CA ARG A 157 16.16 -0.10 -16.14
C ARG A 157 14.84 -0.25 -15.36
N PRO A 158 14.78 -1.10 -14.33
CA PRO A 158 13.58 -1.23 -13.53
C PRO A 158 13.29 0.08 -12.78
N PHE A 159 12.00 0.41 -12.65
CA PHE A 159 11.56 1.41 -11.69
C PHE A 159 11.66 0.86 -10.28
N THR A 160 12.20 1.64 -9.35
CA THR A 160 12.29 1.24 -7.93
C THR A 160 10.92 1.27 -7.26
N PHE A 161 10.07 2.22 -7.66
CA PHE A 161 8.78 2.48 -7.04
C PHE A 161 7.65 2.58 -8.07
N PRO A 162 6.38 2.48 -7.65
CA PRO A 162 5.98 1.82 -6.41
C PRO A 162 6.30 0.32 -6.46
N ILE A 163 6.60 -0.27 -5.31
CA ILE A 163 6.79 -1.71 -5.20
C ILE A 163 5.40 -2.38 -5.26
N PRO A 164 5.13 -3.24 -6.26
CA PRO A 164 3.84 -3.92 -6.32
C PRO A 164 3.82 -5.14 -5.41
N THR A 165 2.70 -5.34 -4.72
CA THR A 165 2.37 -6.56 -3.97
C THR A 165 1.10 -7.17 -4.55
N TYR A 166 1.18 -8.39 -5.06
CA TYR A 166 0.04 -9.12 -5.63
C TYR A 166 -0.49 -10.16 -4.65
N ASN A 167 -1.81 -10.18 -4.45
CA ASN A 167 -2.47 -11.21 -3.67
C ASN A 167 -2.61 -12.50 -4.50
N LEU A 168 -2.00 -13.59 -4.03
CA LEU A 168 -2.15 -14.92 -4.64
C LEU A 168 -3.16 -15.72 -3.84
N THR A 169 -4.32 -15.94 -4.45
CA THR A 169 -5.45 -16.68 -3.89
C THR A 169 -5.63 -18.03 -4.58
N ARG A 170 -6.54 -18.88 -4.09
CA ARG A 170 -6.78 -20.21 -4.67
C ARG A 170 -7.42 -20.14 -6.06
N ASP A 171 -8.09 -19.04 -6.37
CA ASP A 171 -8.73 -18.72 -7.64
C ASP A 171 -7.81 -17.96 -8.62
N PHE A 172 -6.52 -17.79 -8.27
CA PHE A 172 -5.55 -17.17 -9.16
C PHE A 172 -5.42 -17.97 -10.47
N ASN A 173 -5.75 -17.34 -11.60
CA ASN A 173 -5.63 -17.95 -12.92
C ASN A 173 -4.19 -17.86 -13.44
N TRP A 174 -3.42 -18.93 -13.20
CA TRP A 174 -2.02 -19.08 -13.61
C TRP A 174 -1.79 -19.00 -15.12
N ASP A 175 -2.78 -19.39 -15.92
CA ASP A 175 -2.66 -19.45 -17.38
C ASP A 175 -3.10 -18.15 -18.07
N SER A 176 -3.62 -17.18 -17.31
CA SER A 176 -4.05 -15.89 -17.84
C SER A 176 -2.90 -15.12 -18.48
N GLN A 177 -3.22 -14.31 -19.50
CA GLN A 177 -2.21 -13.46 -20.16
C GLN A 177 -1.56 -12.48 -19.17
N ASN A 178 -2.33 -11.94 -18.22
CA ASN A 178 -1.80 -11.08 -17.17
C ASN A 178 -0.85 -11.82 -16.23
N ALA A 179 -1.14 -13.08 -15.87
CA ALA A 179 -0.23 -13.89 -15.06
C ALA A 179 1.10 -14.13 -15.78
N LYS A 180 1.08 -14.38 -17.10
CA LYS A 180 2.30 -14.50 -17.90
C LYS A 180 3.15 -13.23 -17.84
N PHE A 181 2.53 -12.06 -18.03
CA PHE A 181 3.24 -10.78 -17.89
C PHE A 181 3.76 -10.56 -16.46
N LEU A 182 2.97 -10.91 -15.44
CA LEU A 182 3.39 -10.79 -14.05
C LEU A 182 4.68 -11.58 -13.79
N PHE A 183 4.72 -12.84 -14.21
CA PHE A 183 5.92 -13.68 -14.04
C PHE A 183 7.07 -13.27 -14.96
N GLU A 184 6.81 -12.72 -16.14
CA GLU A 184 7.83 -12.11 -17.00
C GLU A 184 8.51 -10.92 -16.30
N MET A 185 7.73 -10.01 -15.72
CA MET A 185 8.24 -8.88 -14.94
C MET A 185 9.09 -9.35 -13.76
N THR A 186 8.61 -10.36 -13.02
CA THR A 186 9.36 -10.96 -11.91
C THR A 186 10.65 -11.63 -12.38
N ALA A 187 10.63 -12.37 -13.48
CA ALA A 187 11.82 -13.02 -14.02
C ALA A 187 12.86 -12.01 -14.53
N LYS A 188 12.40 -10.92 -15.16
CA LYS A 188 13.28 -9.91 -15.77
C LYS A 188 13.96 -9.01 -14.73
N TYR A 189 13.23 -8.59 -13.69
CA TYR A 189 13.72 -7.56 -12.77
C TYR A 189 13.67 -7.95 -11.28
N GLY A 190 13.16 -9.13 -10.94
CA GLY A 190 12.94 -9.50 -9.53
C GLY A 190 11.87 -8.64 -8.84
N LEU A 191 10.99 -8.00 -9.63
CA LEU A 191 9.94 -7.14 -9.12
C LEU A 191 8.69 -7.94 -8.75
N GLY A 192 7.92 -7.39 -7.82
CA GLY A 192 6.69 -7.97 -7.30
C GLY A 192 6.92 -8.75 -6.01
N TYR A 193 6.22 -8.34 -4.96
CA TYR A 193 5.98 -9.19 -3.81
C TYR A 193 4.69 -9.98 -3.99
N PHE A 194 4.67 -11.19 -3.43
CA PHE A 194 3.51 -12.06 -3.51
C PHE A 194 2.98 -12.34 -2.10
N SER A 195 1.74 -11.93 -1.86
CA SER A 195 1.00 -12.30 -0.67
C SER A 195 0.34 -13.65 -0.91
N ASN A 196 1.01 -14.72 -0.48
CA ASN A 196 0.52 -16.08 -0.64
C ASN A 196 -0.59 -16.40 0.38
N PHE A 197 -1.83 -16.49 -0.11
CA PHE A 197 -3.01 -16.95 0.64
C PHE A 197 -3.45 -18.37 0.26
N ILE A 198 -2.73 -19.04 -0.65
CA ILE A 198 -3.05 -20.41 -1.09
C ILE A 198 -2.79 -21.40 0.04
N ASN A 199 -1.61 -21.29 0.66
CA ASN A 199 -1.11 -22.17 1.72
C ASN A 199 -1.19 -21.53 3.11
N SER A 200 -2.15 -20.62 3.32
CA SER A 200 -2.34 -19.88 4.56
C SER A 200 -3.78 -20.02 5.05
N ASP A 201 -3.97 -19.98 6.37
CA ASP A 201 -5.30 -19.88 7.00
C ASP A 201 -5.87 -18.44 6.95
N LEU A 202 -5.11 -17.50 6.39
CA LEU A 202 -5.49 -16.10 6.21
C LEU A 202 -6.18 -15.91 4.86
N ASN A 203 -7.22 -15.06 4.83
CA ASN A 203 -7.81 -14.55 3.61
C ASN A 203 -7.20 -13.18 3.25
N PRO A 204 -7.29 -12.73 1.99
CA PRO A 204 -6.89 -11.37 1.59
C PRO A 204 -7.55 -10.27 2.43
N SER A 205 -8.79 -10.49 2.87
CA SER A 205 -9.54 -9.58 3.74
C SER A 205 -9.01 -9.51 5.18
N ASP A 206 -8.18 -10.46 5.62
CA ASP A 206 -7.65 -10.53 6.99
C ASP A 206 -6.36 -9.71 7.16
N VAL A 207 -5.73 -9.26 6.07
CA VAL A 207 -4.41 -8.63 6.07
C VAL A 207 -4.38 -7.42 5.15
N ARG A 208 -3.78 -6.34 5.63
CA ARG A 208 -3.36 -5.20 4.82
C ARG A 208 -1.86 -4.99 4.96
N SER A 209 -1.20 -4.68 3.84
CA SER A 209 0.24 -4.48 3.78
C SER A 209 0.56 -3.01 3.94
N MET A 210 1.22 -2.64 5.04
CA MET A 210 1.45 -1.23 5.40
C MET A 210 2.81 -0.70 4.95
N CYS A 211 3.68 -1.58 4.44
CA CYS A 211 5.05 -1.34 3.99
C CYS A 211 5.64 -2.69 3.46
N CYS A 212 6.96 -2.75 3.28
CA CYS A 212 7.76 -3.89 2.83
C CYS A 212 7.45 -5.24 3.50
N ARG A 213 7.17 -5.26 4.82
CA ARG A 213 6.94 -6.52 5.54
C ARG A 213 6.02 -6.43 6.75
N LEU A 214 5.55 -5.22 7.11
CA LEU A 214 4.59 -5.06 8.19
C LEU A 214 3.21 -5.53 7.72
N ARG A 215 2.79 -6.69 8.22
CA ARG A 215 1.46 -7.25 8.02
C ARG A 215 0.69 -7.14 9.32
N LEU A 216 -0.44 -6.44 9.27
CA LEU A 216 -1.35 -6.35 10.39
C LEU A 216 -2.42 -7.42 10.24
N ASN A 217 -2.63 -8.18 11.32
CA ASN A 217 -3.75 -9.10 11.41
C ASN A 217 -4.99 -8.32 11.83
N LEU A 218 -5.90 -8.07 10.89
CA LEU A 218 -7.08 -7.23 11.13
C LEU A 218 -8.00 -7.82 12.20
N ARG A 219 -8.03 -9.15 12.38
CA ARG A 219 -8.82 -9.81 13.44
C ARG A 219 -8.40 -9.38 14.85
N GLN A 220 -7.15 -8.97 15.03
CA GLN A 220 -6.65 -8.45 16.30
C GLN A 220 -6.84 -6.94 16.45
N LEU A 221 -6.96 -6.22 15.32
CA LEU A 221 -7.13 -4.77 15.26
C LEU A 221 -8.59 -4.35 15.44
N ASP A 222 -9.53 -5.09 14.84
CA ASP A 222 -10.99 -4.89 14.99
C ASP A 222 -11.45 -5.01 16.44
N ARG A 223 -10.70 -5.72 17.30
CA ARG A 223 -11.01 -5.82 18.73
C ARG A 223 -10.73 -4.52 19.50
N ASN A 224 -9.87 -3.64 18.98
CA ASN A 224 -9.34 -2.48 19.71
C ASN A 224 -9.56 -1.13 19.03
N VAL A 225 -9.97 -1.06 17.74
CA VAL A 225 -10.19 0.20 17.02
C VAL A 225 -11.55 0.17 16.31
N THR A 226 -12.57 0.75 16.97
CA THR A 226 -13.96 0.84 16.52
C THR A 226 -14.18 1.90 15.43
N GLY A 227 -14.98 1.55 14.40
CA GLY A 227 -16.18 2.34 14.08
C GLY A 227 -16.12 3.53 13.11
N GLY A 228 -15.41 3.43 11.97
CA GLY A 228 -15.47 4.43 10.89
C GLY A 228 -16.02 3.87 9.57
N LEU A 229 -16.62 4.72 8.72
CA LEU A 229 -17.23 4.36 7.41
C LEU A 229 -16.28 3.58 6.48
N PHE A 230 -14.96 3.76 6.63
CA PHE A 230 -13.92 3.19 5.77
C PHE A 230 -13.07 2.09 6.43
N GLY A 231 -13.39 1.70 7.67
CA GLY A 231 -12.61 0.70 8.44
C GLY A 231 -11.22 1.19 8.85
N SER A 232 -10.75 0.76 10.02
CA SER A 232 -9.40 1.09 10.52
C SER A 232 -8.30 0.28 9.80
N GLY A 233 -8.68 -0.80 9.11
CA GLY A 233 -7.75 -1.76 8.54
C GLY A 233 -6.76 -1.19 7.53
N ASP A 234 -7.13 -0.18 6.73
CA ASP A 234 -6.24 0.46 5.74
C ASP A 234 -5.54 1.73 6.23
N SER A 235 -5.86 2.23 7.43
CA SER A 235 -5.29 3.47 8.00
C SER A 235 -4.45 3.17 9.23
N THR A 236 -3.53 2.22 9.10
CA THR A 236 -2.66 1.76 10.19
C THR A 236 -1.21 1.67 9.75
N GLY A 237 -0.32 1.66 10.73
CA GLY A 237 1.11 1.77 10.48
C GLY A 237 1.95 1.37 11.69
N SER A 238 3.21 1.76 11.68
CA SER A 238 4.12 1.60 12.81
C SER A 238 4.63 2.96 13.27
N VAL A 239 4.64 3.18 14.59
CA VAL A 239 5.28 4.36 15.19
C VAL A 239 6.81 4.26 15.13
N GLY A 240 7.38 3.05 15.08
CA GLY A 240 8.81 2.82 15.10
C GLY A 240 9.19 1.35 15.15
N VAL A 241 10.47 1.07 14.91
CA VAL A 241 11.05 -0.28 14.98
C VAL A 241 12.33 -0.22 15.81
N VAL A 242 12.45 -1.11 16.80
CA VAL A 242 13.70 -1.35 17.53
C VAL A 242 14.16 -2.75 17.19
N THR A 243 15.36 -2.87 16.64
CA THR A 243 15.97 -4.17 16.29
C THR A 243 16.94 -4.58 17.38
N ILE A 244 16.72 -5.77 17.96
CA ILE A 244 17.59 -6.33 18.99
C ILE A 244 18.71 -7.14 18.33
N ASN A 245 19.97 -6.84 18.67
CA ASN A 245 21.14 -7.56 18.17
C ASN A 245 21.31 -8.90 18.91
N MET A 246 20.59 -9.92 18.44
CA MET A 246 20.62 -11.28 19.02
C MET A 246 22.02 -11.92 19.02
N PRO A 247 22.83 -11.83 17.95
CA PRO A 247 24.22 -12.32 17.98
C PRO A 247 25.06 -11.71 19.10
N ARG A 248 24.91 -10.41 19.37
CA ARG A 248 25.63 -9.74 20.46
C ARG A 248 25.20 -10.27 21.83
N ILE A 249 23.92 -10.56 22.03
CA ILE A 249 23.43 -11.16 23.29
C ILE A 249 24.06 -12.55 23.45
N ALA A 250 24.04 -13.37 22.41
CA ALA A 250 24.62 -14.71 22.43
C ALA A 250 26.11 -14.68 22.78
N TYR A 251 26.88 -13.77 22.19
CA TYR A 251 28.31 -13.60 22.49
C TYR A 251 28.59 -13.22 23.96
N LEU A 252 27.68 -12.48 24.60
CA LEU A 252 27.85 -11.97 25.97
C LEU A 252 27.31 -12.91 27.05
N SER A 253 26.61 -13.98 26.66
CA SER A 253 25.96 -14.90 27.59
C SER A 253 26.73 -16.21 27.68
N LYS A 254 26.99 -16.67 28.90
CA LYS A 254 27.67 -17.95 29.14
C LYS A 254 26.73 -19.15 29.02
N ASN A 255 25.43 -18.93 29.18
CA ASN A 255 24.41 -19.96 29.15
C ASN A 255 23.05 -19.38 28.68
N LYS A 256 22.08 -20.28 28.46
CA LYS A 256 20.73 -19.93 28.02
C LYS A 256 19.99 -19.00 28.99
N SER A 257 20.19 -19.17 30.30
CA SER A 257 19.51 -18.34 31.31
C SER A 257 19.95 -16.88 31.20
N GLU A 258 21.26 -16.63 31.16
CA GLU A 258 21.82 -15.28 30.97
C GLU A 258 21.39 -14.66 29.64
N PHE A 259 21.29 -15.46 28.57
CA PHE A 259 20.78 -15.00 27.28
C PHE A 259 19.35 -14.47 27.38
N LEU A 260 18.45 -15.25 27.98
CA LEU A 260 17.04 -14.88 28.12
C LEU A 260 16.85 -13.67 29.04
N GLU A 261 17.65 -13.56 30.11
CA GLU A 261 17.63 -12.41 31.01
C GLU A 261 18.03 -11.11 30.28
N ARG A 262 19.15 -11.13 29.56
CA ARG A 262 19.62 -9.99 28.75
C ARG A 262 18.60 -9.61 27.66
N LEU A 263 18.04 -10.61 27.00
CA LEU A 263 16.99 -10.40 26.00
C LEU A 263 15.77 -9.73 26.62
N GLY A 264 15.27 -10.24 27.74
CA GLY A 264 14.12 -9.68 28.45
C GLY A 264 14.34 -8.22 28.86
N TYR A 265 15.53 -7.90 29.38
CA TYR A 265 15.90 -6.53 29.70
C TYR A 265 15.87 -5.61 28.46
N LEU A 266 16.50 -6.03 27.35
CA LEU A 266 16.53 -5.24 26.12
C LEU A 266 15.14 -5.09 25.48
N MET A 267 14.29 -6.12 25.57
CA MET A 267 12.88 -6.03 25.16
C MET A 267 12.10 -5.01 26.00
N GLY A 268 12.34 -4.97 27.31
CA GLY A 268 11.78 -3.97 28.20
C GLY A 268 12.18 -2.55 27.81
N LEU A 269 13.47 -2.32 27.55
CA LEU A 269 13.97 -1.02 27.08
C LEU A 269 13.39 -0.64 25.71
N ALA A 270 13.32 -1.59 24.77
CA ALA A 270 12.73 -1.36 23.46
C ALA A 270 11.26 -0.94 23.55
N LYS A 271 10.48 -1.60 24.42
CA LYS A 271 9.11 -1.20 24.73
C LYS A 271 9.05 0.23 25.25
N SER A 272 9.80 0.56 26.31
CA SER A 272 9.81 1.91 26.88
C SER A 272 10.18 2.97 25.83
N SER A 273 11.19 2.70 24.99
CA SER A 273 11.59 3.61 23.91
C SER A 273 10.47 3.86 22.89
N LEU A 274 9.77 2.81 22.46
CA LEU A 274 8.66 2.93 21.51
C LEU A 274 7.43 3.61 22.12
N GLU A 275 7.13 3.34 23.38
CA GLU A 275 6.05 4.01 24.13
C GLU A 275 6.32 5.51 24.31
N THR A 276 7.54 5.88 24.72
CA THR A 276 7.93 7.29 24.79
C THR A 276 7.82 7.98 23.43
N LYS A 277 8.24 7.30 22.35
CA LYS A 277 8.07 7.85 21.00
C LYS A 277 6.60 8.07 20.65
N ARG A 278 5.73 7.10 20.96
CA ARG A 278 4.27 7.21 20.76
C ARG A 278 3.69 8.41 21.49
N GLU A 279 3.98 8.55 22.78
CA GLU A 279 3.48 9.67 23.60
C GLU A 279 3.88 11.04 23.06
N ILE A 280 5.07 11.15 22.44
CA ILE A 280 5.52 12.40 21.82
C ILE A 280 4.78 12.65 20.51
N VAL A 281 4.68 11.64 19.64
CA VAL A 281 4.00 11.76 18.35
C VAL A 281 2.52 12.11 18.55
N GLU A 282 1.83 11.52 19.53
CA GLU A 282 0.42 11.80 19.82
C GLU A 282 0.14 13.22 20.36
N LYS A 283 1.16 13.94 20.84
CA LYS A 283 1.03 15.34 21.28
C LYS A 283 1.20 16.36 20.16
N THR A 284 1.60 15.91 18.97
CA THR A 284 1.92 16.75 17.82
C THR A 284 0.76 16.75 16.84
#